data_AF-A0A8I2BAR9-F1
#
_entry.id   AF-A0A8I2BAR9-F1
#
_cell.length_a   1.000
_cell.length_b   1.000
_cell.length_c   1.000
_cell.angle_alpha   90.00
_cell.angle_beta   90.00
_cell.angle_gamma   90.00
#
_symmetry.space_group_name_H-M   'P 1'
#
loop_
_entity.id
_entity.type
_entity.pdbx_description
1 polymer ?
#
loop_
_entity_poly.entity_id
_entity_poly.type
_entity_poly.pdbx_seq_one_letter_code
_entity_poly.pdbx_strand_id
1 'polypeptide(L)'
;MTLTTQFYTMLAMSGMGLWLGASLDTYRLFVIRAKTARWLLFIHDILFWIVQGLLFFYVLLHVNEGEFRIYIFLAVLLGVATYQSLCKRIYIKILKFVIYLVVSVYQFFKKLIQHVLFRPIVWTCGAIIWLAAFLFKKTYSLIGFLLLCLYKIVMVLCFPIRFIAKQCLKLLPVKMRLTFRRYFEKGAGFLKKKKKLLITIRTTITRFLKR
;
A
#
# COMPACT_ATOMS: atom_id res chain seq x y z
N MET A 1 -59.20 8.17 31.24
CA MET A 1 -58.43 6.99 30.83
C MET A 1 -59.37 5.80 30.68
N THR A 2 -59.59 5.31 29.45
CA THR A 2 -60.34 4.07 29.18
C THR A 2 -59.43 2.85 29.32
N LEU A 3 -59.97 1.66 29.57
CA LEU A 3 -59.18 0.42 29.68
C LEU A 3 -58.30 0.18 28.43
N THR A 4 -58.81 0.54 27.26
CA THR A 4 -58.10 0.43 25.98
C THR A 4 -56.84 1.30 25.93
N THR A 5 -56.90 2.54 26.42
CA THR A 5 -55.72 3.42 26.52
C THR A 5 -54.67 2.86 27.47
N GLN A 6 -55.09 2.22 28.56
CA GLN A 6 -54.15 1.59 29.51
C GLN A 6 -53.42 0.39 28.89
N PHE A 7 -54.14 -0.51 28.20
CA PHE A 7 -53.52 -1.63 27.49
C PHE A 7 -52.57 -1.17 26.39
N TYR A 8 -52.97 -0.16 25.62
CA TYR A 8 -52.11 0.43 24.59
C TYR A 8 -50.83 1.03 25.19
N THR A 9 -50.95 1.73 26.32
CA THR A 9 -49.81 2.24 27.08
C THR A 9 -48.89 1.11 27.55
N MET A 10 -49.43 0.05 28.12
CA MET A 10 -48.63 -1.09 28.58
C MET A 10 -47.88 -1.77 27.43
N LEU A 11 -48.52 -1.95 26.28
CA LEU A 11 -47.87 -2.53 25.09
C LEU A 11 -46.77 -1.61 24.54
N ALA A 12 -47.04 -0.31 24.42
CA ALA A 12 -46.05 0.67 23.97
C ALA A 12 -44.82 0.70 24.91
N MET A 13 -45.05 0.64 26.22
CA MET A 13 -43.99 0.64 27.23
C MET A 13 -43.19 -0.66 27.26
N SER A 14 -43.83 -1.80 27.04
CA SER A 14 -43.16 -3.09 26.82
C SER A 14 -42.31 -3.05 25.53
N GLY A 15 -42.85 -2.47 24.44
CA GLY A 15 -42.11 -2.22 23.21
C GLY A 15 -40.89 -1.33 23.42
N MET A 16 -41.01 -0.28 24.22
CA MET A 16 -39.88 0.57 24.61
C MET A 16 -38.85 -0.22 25.44
N GLY A 17 -39.29 -1.11 26.32
CA GLY A 17 -38.39 -2.03 27.04
C GLY A 17 -37.63 -2.98 26.10
N LEU A 18 -38.30 -3.53 25.08
CA LEU A 18 -37.65 -4.33 24.03
C LEU A 18 -36.61 -3.49 23.28
N TRP A 19 -36.95 -2.26 22.90
CA TRP A 19 -36.05 -1.31 22.23
C TRP A 19 -34.83 -0.98 23.09
N LEU A 20 -35.02 -0.71 24.38
CA LEU A 20 -33.95 -0.42 25.34
C LEU A 20 -32.96 -1.59 25.42
N GLY A 21 -33.49 -2.82 25.52
CA GLY A 21 -32.69 -4.05 25.52
C GLY A 21 -31.88 -4.22 24.23
N ALA A 22 -32.52 -4.04 23.08
CA ALA A 22 -31.86 -4.11 21.77
C ALA A 22 -30.76 -3.06 21.63
N SER A 23 -31.08 -1.80 21.93
CA SER A 23 -30.17 -0.66 21.81
C SER A 23 -28.94 -0.81 22.72
N LEU A 24 -29.12 -1.33 23.94
CA LEU A 24 -28.01 -1.63 24.86
C LEU A 24 -27.07 -2.70 24.29
N ASP A 25 -27.60 -3.77 23.69
CA ASP A 25 -26.77 -4.80 23.06
C ASP A 25 -26.05 -4.26 21.81
N THR A 26 -26.70 -3.42 21.00
CA THR A 26 -26.07 -2.72 19.87
C THR A 26 -24.91 -1.88 20.36
N TYR A 27 -25.15 -1.05 21.37
CA TYR A 27 -24.16 -0.15 21.95
C TYR A 27 -22.95 -0.94 22.48
N ARG A 28 -23.18 -2.04 23.20
CA ARG A 28 -22.12 -2.93 23.69
C ARG A 28 -21.30 -3.58 22.57
N LEU A 29 -21.90 -3.87 21.43
CA LEU A 29 -21.20 -4.47 20.30
C LEU A 29 -20.31 -3.46 19.57
N PHE A 30 -20.75 -2.21 19.42
CA PHE A 30 -19.97 -1.16 18.77
C PHE A 30 -18.89 -0.57 19.69
N VAL A 31 -19.15 -0.48 20.99
CA VAL A 31 -18.22 0.13 21.95
C VAL A 31 -17.37 -0.95 22.63
N ILE A 32 -16.19 -1.18 22.08
CA ILE A 32 -15.20 -2.10 22.67
C ILE A 32 -14.51 -1.42 23.86
N ARG A 33 -15.00 -1.68 25.07
CA ARG A 33 -14.49 -1.08 26.32
C ARG A 33 -12.97 -1.21 26.52
N ALA A 34 -12.35 -2.26 26.01
CA ALA A 34 -10.91 -2.49 26.15
C ALA A 34 -10.04 -1.58 25.27
N LYS A 35 -10.59 -1.02 24.19
CA LYS A 35 -9.84 -0.19 23.22
C LYS A 35 -10.19 1.29 23.29
N THR A 36 -11.32 1.63 23.88
CA THR A 36 -11.82 3.01 23.94
C THR A 36 -11.31 3.71 25.20
N ALA A 37 -10.87 4.97 25.07
CA ALA A 37 -10.45 5.78 26.20
C ALA A 37 -11.58 5.98 27.22
N ARG A 38 -11.27 5.94 28.52
CA ARG A 38 -12.26 6.00 29.62
C ARG A 38 -13.14 7.26 29.57
N TRP A 39 -12.57 8.41 29.21
CA TRP A 39 -13.31 9.66 29.04
C TRP A 39 -14.34 9.59 27.90
N LEU A 40 -13.98 8.99 26.76
CA LEU A 40 -14.90 8.88 25.63
C LEU A 40 -16.03 7.89 25.89
N LEU A 41 -15.75 6.82 26.66
CA LEU A 41 -16.77 5.88 27.15
C LEU A 41 -17.79 6.59 28.03
N PHE A 42 -17.33 7.43 28.96
CA PHE A 42 -18.21 8.19 29.85
C PHE A 42 -19.16 9.12 29.08
N ILE A 43 -18.62 9.84 28.09
CA ILE A 43 -19.42 10.73 27.22
C ILE A 43 -20.47 9.92 26.46
N HIS A 44 -20.09 8.78 25.87
CA HIS A 44 -21.02 7.93 25.14
C HIS A 44 -22.08 7.31 26.05
N ASP A 45 -21.73 6.87 27.26
CA ASP A 45 -22.67 6.31 28.22
C ASP A 45 -23.71 7.39 28.63
N ILE A 46 -23.27 8.61 28.95
CA ILE A 46 -24.19 9.72 29.26
C ILE A 46 -25.09 10.04 28.08
N LEU A 47 -24.53 10.19 26.87
CA LEU A 47 -25.30 10.54 25.69
C LEU A 47 -26.33 9.44 25.38
N PHE A 48 -25.95 8.17 25.53
CA PHE A 48 -26.86 7.04 25.36
C PHE A 48 -28.03 7.11 26.34
N TRP A 49 -27.78 7.30 27.64
CA TRP A 49 -28.85 7.36 28.63
C TRP A 49 -29.75 8.59 28.46
N ILE A 50 -29.20 9.74 28.06
CA ILE A 50 -29.99 10.94 27.74
C ILE A 50 -30.93 10.64 26.57
N VAL A 51 -30.42 10.06 25.48
CA VAL A 51 -31.23 9.73 24.29
C VAL A 51 -32.31 8.70 24.63
N GLN A 52 -31.98 7.65 25.39
CA GLN A 52 -32.97 6.65 25.81
C GLN A 52 -34.02 7.23 26.76
N GLY A 53 -33.61 8.11 27.69
CA GLY A 53 -34.53 8.80 28.59
C GLY A 53 -35.49 9.74 27.85
N LEU A 54 -34.97 10.51 26.89
CA LEU A 54 -35.77 11.37 26.01
C LEU A 54 -36.76 10.56 25.17
N LEU A 55 -36.30 9.45 24.56
CA LEU A 55 -37.18 8.56 23.80
C LEU A 55 -38.26 7.93 24.68
N PHE A 56 -37.88 7.47 25.88
CA PHE A 56 -38.82 6.92 26.85
C PHE A 56 -39.90 7.95 27.21
N PHE A 57 -39.48 9.17 27.56
CA PHE A 57 -40.40 10.24 27.92
C PHE A 57 -41.27 10.69 26.75
N TYR A 58 -40.71 10.73 25.53
CA TYR A 58 -41.45 11.07 24.32
C TYR A 58 -42.58 10.08 24.05
N VAL A 59 -42.30 8.78 24.11
CA VAL A 59 -43.32 7.73 23.95
C VAL A 59 -44.35 7.81 25.07
N LEU A 60 -43.91 8.09 26.30
CA LEU A 60 -44.81 8.26 27.45
C LEU A 60 -45.75 9.45 27.30
N LEU A 61 -45.23 10.58 26.81
CA LEU A 61 -46.01 11.79 26.53
C LEU A 61 -47.05 11.53 25.43
N HIS A 62 -46.66 10.81 24.37
CA HIS A 62 -47.54 10.55 23.25
C HIS A 62 -48.69 9.58 23.61
N VAL A 63 -48.42 8.61 24.48
CA VAL A 63 -49.35 7.50 24.73
C VAL A 63 -50.20 7.72 25.99
N ASN A 64 -49.67 8.39 27.01
CA ASN A 64 -50.30 8.53 28.32
C ASN A 64 -50.26 9.97 28.84
N GLU A 65 -50.05 10.95 27.96
CA GLU A 65 -49.89 12.38 28.30
C GLU A 65 -48.79 12.66 29.34
N GLY A 66 -47.83 11.75 29.50
CA GLY A 66 -46.74 11.90 30.46
C GLY A 66 -47.11 11.51 31.90
N GLU A 67 -48.31 10.94 32.13
CA GLU A 67 -48.68 10.48 33.46
C GLU A 67 -47.81 9.29 33.90
N PHE A 68 -47.14 9.47 35.04
CA PHE A 68 -46.22 8.49 35.58
C PHE A 68 -46.92 7.55 36.55
N ARG A 69 -46.94 6.25 36.24
CA ARG A 69 -47.68 5.23 37.02
C ARG A 69 -46.84 3.97 37.16
N ILE A 70 -47.00 3.24 38.28
CA ILE A 70 -46.15 2.08 38.62
C ILE A 70 -46.23 0.96 37.57
N TYR A 71 -47.40 0.72 36.98
CA TYR A 71 -47.55 -0.32 35.96
C TYR A 71 -46.74 -0.06 34.68
N ILE A 72 -46.38 1.20 34.40
CA ILE A 72 -45.56 1.59 33.24
C ILE A 72 -44.16 1.03 33.41
N PHE A 73 -43.56 1.17 34.58
CA PHE A 73 -42.27 0.55 34.89
C PHE A 73 -42.33 -0.96 34.80
N LEU A 74 -43.40 -1.58 35.32
CA LEU A 74 -43.59 -3.02 35.23
C LEU A 74 -43.62 -3.48 33.76
N ALA A 75 -44.34 -2.74 32.91
CA ALA A 75 -44.40 -3.02 31.47
C ALA A 75 -43.02 -2.89 30.79
N VAL A 76 -42.23 -1.87 31.13
CA VAL A 76 -40.86 -1.72 30.61
C VAL A 76 -39.96 -2.86 31.07
N LEU A 77 -39.99 -3.21 32.37
CA LEU A 77 -39.20 -4.31 32.92
C LEU A 77 -39.57 -5.64 32.26
N LEU A 78 -40.87 -5.86 32.03
CA LEU A 78 -41.36 -7.02 31.28
C LEU A 78 -40.84 -7.02 29.84
N GLY A 79 -40.84 -5.87 29.17
CA GLY A 79 -40.27 -5.70 27.84
C GLY A 79 -38.79 -6.06 27.79
N VAL A 80 -37.99 -5.53 28.72
CA VAL A 80 -36.56 -5.84 28.81
C VAL A 80 -36.33 -7.34 29.10
N ALA A 81 -37.11 -7.94 29.99
CA ALA A 81 -37.00 -9.36 30.30
C ALA A 81 -37.37 -10.24 29.09
N THR A 82 -38.41 -9.86 28.35
CA THR A 82 -38.84 -10.53 27.12
C THR A 82 -37.74 -10.46 26.06
N TYR A 83 -37.12 -9.28 25.89
CA TYR A 83 -35.99 -9.12 24.98
C TYR A 83 -34.84 -10.05 25.38
N GLN A 84 -34.45 -10.05 26.65
CA GLN A 84 -33.30 -10.81 27.14
C GLN A 84 -33.52 -12.33 26.98
N SER A 85 -34.74 -12.83 27.20
CA SER A 85 -35.07 -14.25 27.14
C SER A 85 -35.26 -14.76 25.70
N LEU A 86 -36.07 -14.07 24.90
CA LEU A 86 -36.51 -14.56 23.58
C LEU A 86 -35.74 -13.92 22.43
N CYS A 87 -35.63 -12.59 22.42
CA CYS A 87 -35.19 -11.84 21.24
C CYS A 87 -33.68 -11.73 21.14
N LYS A 88 -32.95 -11.72 22.26
CA LYS A 88 -31.51 -11.43 22.31
C LYS A 88 -30.69 -12.30 21.38
N ARG A 89 -30.92 -13.63 21.39
CA ARG A 89 -30.16 -14.58 20.58
C ARG A 89 -30.38 -14.32 19.08
N ILE A 90 -31.61 -14.05 18.68
CA ILE A 90 -31.98 -13.77 17.28
C ILE A 90 -31.41 -12.42 16.87
N TYR A 91 -31.59 -11.39 17.70
CA TYR A 91 -31.11 -10.05 17.45
C TYR A 91 -29.59 -10.00 17.23
N ILE A 92 -28.80 -10.63 18.12
CA ILE A 92 -27.34 -10.66 17.98
C ILE A 92 -26.90 -11.40 16.71
N LYS A 93 -27.60 -12.49 16.33
CA LYS A 93 -27.30 -13.20 15.07
C LYS A 93 -27.54 -12.29 13.86
N ILE A 94 -28.68 -11.61 13.81
CA ILE A 94 -29.01 -10.67 12.74
C ILE A 94 -27.98 -9.54 12.71
N LEU A 95 -27.66 -8.95 13.86
CA LEU A 95 -26.73 -7.84 13.95
C LEU A 95 -25.34 -8.23 13.45
N LYS A 96 -24.83 -9.41 13.83
CA LYS A 96 -23.56 -9.93 13.32
C LYS A 96 -23.60 -10.24 11.83
N PHE A 97 -24.72 -10.78 11.34
CA PHE A 97 -24.91 -11.03 9.92
C PHE A 97 -24.86 -9.73 9.11
N VAL A 98 -25.55 -8.68 9.57
CA VAL A 98 -25.51 -7.35 8.95
C VAL A 98 -24.09 -6.78 8.95
N ILE A 99 -23.38 -6.85 10.07
CA ILE A 99 -21.97 -6.39 10.13
C ILE A 99 -21.10 -7.17 9.16
N TYR A 100 -21.23 -8.50 9.11
CA TYR A 100 -20.48 -9.34 8.17
C TYR A 100 -20.79 -8.97 6.71
N LEU A 101 -22.07 -8.74 6.39
CA LEU A 101 -22.50 -8.33 5.06
C LEU A 101 -21.86 -6.99 4.68
N VAL A 102 -21.93 -5.98 5.54
CA VAL A 102 -21.31 -4.66 5.31
C VAL A 102 -19.80 -4.78 5.11
N VAL A 103 -19.11 -5.55 5.96
CA VAL A 103 -17.67 -5.79 5.82
C VAL A 103 -17.34 -6.52 4.53
N SER A 104 -18.13 -7.53 4.17
CA SER A 104 -17.95 -8.29 2.93
C SER A 104 -18.11 -7.40 1.70
N VAL A 105 -19.13 -6.53 1.69
CA VAL A 105 -19.36 -5.54 0.63
C VAL A 105 -18.20 -4.56 0.55
N TYR A 106 -17.73 -4.01 1.69
CA TYR A 106 -16.58 -3.12 1.71
C TYR A 106 -15.30 -3.79 1.15
N GLN A 107 -15.04 -5.04 1.56
CA GLN A 107 -13.90 -5.81 1.05
C GLN A 107 -14.04 -6.12 -0.44
N PHE A 108 -15.26 -6.41 -0.90
CA PHE A 108 -15.55 -6.61 -2.32
C PHE A 108 -15.21 -5.36 -3.13
N PHE A 109 -15.68 -4.18 -2.71
CA PHE A 109 -15.34 -2.91 -3.37
C PHE A 109 -13.85 -2.62 -3.34
N LYS A 110 -13.17 -2.84 -2.20
CA LYS A 110 -11.71 -2.67 -2.10
C LYS A 110 -10.98 -3.58 -3.09
N LYS A 111 -11.36 -4.86 -3.17
CA LYS A 111 -10.77 -5.81 -4.13
C LYS A 111 -11.06 -5.41 -5.56
N LEU A 112 -12.27 -4.93 -5.85
CA LEU A 112 -12.67 -4.45 -7.17
C LEU A 112 -11.79 -3.27 -7.59
N ILE A 113 -11.66 -2.25 -6.74
CA ILE A 113 -10.79 -1.09 -6.98
C ILE A 113 -9.33 -1.53 -7.18
N GLN A 114 -8.83 -2.43 -6.33
CA GLN A 114 -7.45 -2.92 -6.44
C GLN A 114 -7.20 -3.70 -7.73
N HIS A 115 -8.15 -4.54 -8.15
CA HIS A 115 -8.01 -5.35 -9.36
C HIS A 115 -8.20 -4.52 -10.63
N VAL A 116 -9.15 -3.57 -10.61
CA VAL A 116 -9.51 -2.75 -11.77
C VAL A 116 -8.56 -1.58 -11.99
N LEU A 117 -8.00 -0.96 -10.94
CA LEU A 117 -7.12 0.20 -11.11
C LEU A 117 -5.64 -0.15 -10.99
N PHE A 118 -5.23 -0.79 -9.89
CA PHE A 118 -3.80 -0.96 -9.63
C PHE A 118 -3.14 -1.95 -10.60
N ARG A 119 -3.79 -3.08 -10.90
CA ARG A 119 -3.21 -4.09 -11.79
C ARG A 119 -2.98 -3.59 -13.22
N PRO A 120 -3.95 -2.99 -13.93
CA PRO A 120 -3.72 -2.55 -15.29
C PRO A 120 -2.73 -1.39 -15.37
N ILE A 121 -2.74 -0.45 -14.42
CA ILE A 121 -1.81 0.69 -14.42
C ILE A 121 -0.36 0.22 -14.28
N VAL A 122 -0.10 -0.73 -13.38
CA VAL A 122 1.26 -1.27 -13.21
C VAL A 122 1.69 -2.05 -14.46
N TRP A 123 0.78 -2.79 -15.08
CA TRP A 123 1.06 -3.52 -16.32
C TRP A 123 1.36 -2.58 -17.49
N THR A 124 0.59 -1.50 -17.65
CA THR A 124 0.79 -0.53 -18.73
C THR A 124 2.08 0.27 -18.53
N CYS A 125 2.36 0.76 -17.32
CA CYS A 125 3.64 1.41 -17.02
C CYS A 125 4.82 0.46 -17.20
N GLY A 126 4.69 -0.80 -16.77
CA GLY A 126 5.70 -1.83 -16.97
C GLY A 126 5.98 -2.09 -18.46
N ALA A 127 4.94 -2.16 -19.29
CA ALA A 127 5.06 -2.34 -20.73
C ALA A 127 5.79 -1.15 -21.40
N ILE A 128 5.49 0.08 -20.99
CA ILE A 128 6.17 1.30 -21.48
C ILE A 128 7.66 1.29 -21.12
N ILE A 129 7.99 0.97 -19.86
CA ILE A 129 9.39 0.90 -19.42
C ILE A 129 10.14 -0.21 -20.17
N TRP A 130 9.52 -1.37 -20.37
CA TRP A 130 10.11 -2.48 -21.11
C TRP A 130 10.36 -2.12 -22.58
N LEU A 131 9.40 -1.47 -23.23
CA LEU A 131 9.55 -0.93 -24.59
C LEU A 131 10.70 0.09 -24.68
N ALA A 132 10.76 1.03 -23.74
CA ALA A 132 11.85 2.01 -23.71
C ALA A 132 13.22 1.34 -23.54
N ALA A 133 13.35 0.42 -22.58
CA ALA A 133 14.58 -0.33 -22.36
C ALA A 133 15.00 -1.16 -23.58
N PHE A 134 14.03 -1.75 -24.28
CA PHE A 134 14.26 -2.49 -25.52
C PHE A 134 14.84 -1.59 -26.63
N LEU A 135 14.28 -0.38 -26.81
CA LEU A 135 14.78 0.60 -27.78
C LEU A 135 16.20 1.04 -27.43
N PHE A 136 16.47 1.39 -26.17
CA PHE A 136 17.80 1.78 -25.71
C PHE A 136 18.84 0.68 -25.97
N LYS A 137 18.51 -0.57 -25.64
CA LYS A 137 19.41 -1.71 -25.86
C LYS A 137 19.73 -1.90 -27.34
N LYS A 138 18.73 -1.75 -28.21
CA LYS A 138 18.93 -1.87 -29.67
C LYS A 138 19.84 -0.76 -30.21
N THR A 139 19.63 0.49 -29.78
CA THR A 139 20.47 1.62 -30.18
C THR A 139 21.91 1.46 -29.73
N TYR A 140 22.15 1.03 -28.48
CA TYR A 140 23.51 0.80 -27.99
C TYR A 140 24.23 -0.31 -28.76
N SER A 141 23.51 -1.37 -29.14
CA SER A 141 24.05 -2.45 -29.98
C SER A 141 24.49 -1.93 -31.36
N LEU A 142 23.68 -1.06 -31.98
CA LEU A 142 24.00 -0.46 -33.28
C LEU A 142 25.22 0.48 -33.20
N ILE A 143 25.29 1.32 -32.17
CA ILE A 143 26.45 2.21 -31.94
C ILE A 143 27.72 1.38 -31.71
N GLY A 144 27.64 0.32 -30.91
CA GLY A 144 28.75 -0.60 -30.68
C GLY A 144 29.23 -1.27 -31.96
N PHE A 145 28.30 -1.72 -32.81
CA PHE A 145 28.62 -2.30 -34.11
C PHE A 145 29.30 -1.29 -35.05
N LEU A 146 28.80 -0.05 -35.12
CA LEU A 146 29.39 1.03 -35.91
C LEU A 146 30.81 1.39 -35.44
N LEU A 147 31.02 1.57 -34.14
CA LEU A 147 32.34 1.82 -33.56
C LEU A 147 33.32 0.69 -33.86
N LEU A 148 32.85 -0.56 -33.80
CA LEU A 148 33.68 -1.74 -34.12
C LEU A 148 34.08 -1.74 -35.61
N CYS A 149 33.14 -1.43 -36.51
CA CYS A 149 33.42 -1.25 -37.93
C CYS A 149 34.44 -0.14 -38.17
N LEU A 150 34.25 1.03 -37.54
CA LEU A 150 35.17 2.17 -37.64
C LEU A 150 36.58 1.82 -37.16
N TYR A 151 36.70 1.14 -36.01
CA TYR A 151 37.99 0.67 -35.51
C TYR A 151 38.67 -0.30 -36.48
N LYS A 152 37.92 -1.24 -37.07
CA LYS A 152 38.47 -2.14 -38.10
C LYS A 152 38.95 -1.38 -39.33
N ILE A 153 38.18 -0.40 -39.82
CA ILE A 153 38.56 0.42 -40.99
C ILE A 153 39.84 1.21 -40.70
N VAL A 154 39.92 1.88 -39.54
CA VAL A 154 41.13 2.63 -39.14
C VAL A 154 42.34 1.70 -38.99
N MET A 155 42.16 0.52 -38.40
CA MET A 155 43.24 -0.46 -38.28
C MET A 155 43.75 -0.90 -39.65
N VAL A 156 42.85 -1.18 -40.59
CA VAL A 156 43.19 -1.54 -41.98
C VAL A 156 43.90 -0.39 -42.69
N LEU A 157 43.45 0.85 -42.52
CA LEU A 157 44.07 2.04 -43.11
C LEU A 157 45.47 2.34 -42.54
N CYS A 158 45.69 2.10 -41.25
CA CYS A 158 47.01 2.28 -40.62
C CYS A 158 47.99 1.13 -40.89
N PHE A 159 47.52 -0.01 -41.39
CA PHE A 159 48.36 -1.15 -41.77
C PHE A 159 49.40 -0.81 -42.86
N PRO A 160 49.06 -0.19 -44.00
CA PRO A 160 50.04 0.20 -45.03
C PRO A 160 51.05 1.23 -44.51
N ILE A 161 50.62 2.17 -43.66
CA ILE A 161 51.51 3.17 -43.05
C ILE A 161 52.54 2.48 -42.16
N ARG A 162 52.14 1.49 -41.36
CA ARG A 162 53.08 0.69 -40.54
C ARG A 162 54.04 -0.13 -41.40
N PHE A 163 53.57 -0.66 -42.52
CA PHE A 163 54.40 -1.42 -43.46
C PHE A 163 55.47 -0.53 -44.10
N ILE A 164 55.08 0.66 -44.59
CA ILE A 164 56.00 1.66 -45.18
C ILE A 164 56.99 2.16 -44.12
N ALA A 165 56.53 2.50 -42.91
CA ALA A 165 57.41 2.94 -41.82
C ALA A 165 58.45 1.86 -41.43
N LYS A 166 58.07 0.58 -41.45
CA LYS A 166 58.98 -0.54 -41.19
C LYS A 166 60.01 -0.71 -42.30
N GLN A 167 59.60 -0.44 -43.54
CA GLN A 167 60.49 -0.50 -44.70
C GLN A 167 61.49 0.66 -44.72
N CYS A 168 61.06 1.89 -44.42
CA CYS A 168 61.94 3.05 -44.25
C CYS A 168 62.94 2.86 -43.09
N LEU A 169 62.52 2.25 -41.97
CA LEU A 169 63.42 1.96 -40.84
C LEU A 169 64.54 0.96 -41.18
N LYS A 170 64.36 0.16 -42.24
CA LYS A 170 65.35 -0.83 -42.70
C LYS A 170 66.46 -0.22 -43.56
N LEU A 171 66.20 0.94 -44.18
CA LEU A 171 67.11 1.67 -45.06
C LEU A 171 67.97 2.73 -44.33
N LEU A 172 67.73 2.98 -43.04
CA LEU A 172 68.46 3.96 -42.23
C LEU A 172 69.78 3.40 -41.66
N PRO A 173 70.87 4.20 -41.60
CA PRO A 173 72.16 3.79 -41.03
C PRO A 173 72.04 3.41 -39.54
N VAL A 174 72.88 2.46 -39.09
CA VAL A 174 72.79 1.75 -37.80
C VAL A 174 72.65 2.69 -36.58
N LYS A 175 73.28 3.88 -36.61
CA LYS A 175 73.19 4.88 -35.53
C LYS A 175 71.79 5.50 -35.37
N MET A 176 71.06 5.75 -36.46
CA MET A 176 69.70 6.29 -36.38
C MET A 176 68.67 5.24 -35.95
N ARG A 177 68.87 3.98 -36.36
CA ARG A 177 68.02 2.85 -35.96
C ARG A 177 68.04 2.61 -34.44
N LEU A 178 69.20 2.76 -33.79
CA LEU A 178 69.34 2.68 -32.33
C LEU A 178 68.64 3.84 -31.59
N THR A 179 68.68 5.05 -32.15
CA THR A 179 68.01 6.23 -31.57
C THR A 179 66.49 6.09 -31.62
N PHE A 180 65.95 5.63 -32.75
CA PHE A 180 64.52 5.29 -32.88
C PHE A 180 64.10 4.16 -31.91
N ARG A 181 64.94 3.14 -31.73
CA ARG A 181 64.67 2.04 -30.80
C ARG A 181 64.61 2.53 -29.35
N ARG A 182 65.48 3.45 -28.94
CA ARG A 182 65.45 4.09 -27.61
C ARG A 182 64.20 4.95 -27.39
N TYR A 183 63.73 5.66 -28.42
CA TYR A 183 62.47 6.40 -28.34
C TYR A 183 61.25 5.48 -28.22
N PHE A 184 61.23 4.39 -28.99
CA PHE A 184 60.17 3.38 -28.91
C PHE A 184 60.16 2.64 -27.57
N GLU A 185 61.33 2.34 -26.99
CA GLU A 185 61.44 1.74 -25.65
C GLU A 185 60.98 2.70 -24.54
N LYS A 186 61.30 4.01 -24.64
CA LYS A 186 60.75 5.02 -23.73
C LYS A 186 59.22 5.09 -23.83
N GLY A 187 58.67 5.05 -25.04
CA GLY A 187 57.21 5.00 -25.27
C GLY A 187 56.54 3.72 -24.76
N ALA A 188 57.17 2.56 -24.97
CA ALA A 188 56.71 1.27 -24.45
C ALA A 188 56.75 1.21 -22.91
N GLY A 189 57.73 1.88 -22.28
CA GLY A 189 57.79 2.08 -20.83
C GLY A 189 56.61 2.90 -20.29
N PHE A 190 56.24 3.99 -20.97
CA PHE A 190 55.06 4.79 -20.63
C PHE A 190 53.75 4.01 -20.78
N LEU A 191 53.60 3.22 -21.85
CA LEU A 191 52.44 2.36 -22.07
C LEU A 191 52.32 1.25 -21.02
N LYS A 192 53.44 0.60 -20.63
CA LYS A 192 53.47 -0.35 -19.51
C LYS A 192 53.10 0.31 -18.18
N LYS A 193 53.59 1.52 -17.92
CA LYS A 193 53.28 2.28 -16.69
C LYS A 193 51.80 2.64 -16.62
N LYS A 194 51.20 3.12 -17.72
CA LYS A 194 49.76 3.43 -17.81
C LYS A 194 48.88 2.19 -17.64
N LYS A 195 49.27 1.04 -18.23
CA LYS A 195 48.58 -0.25 -18.05
C LYS A 195 48.64 -0.73 -16.60
N LYS A 196 49.80 -0.62 -15.93
CA LYS A 196 49.95 -0.96 -14.51
C LYS A 196 49.05 -0.08 -13.63
N LEU A 197 48.99 1.22 -13.92
CA LEU A 197 48.15 2.19 -13.20
C LEU A 197 46.65 1.88 -13.35
N LEU A 198 46.19 1.54 -14.55
CA LEU A 198 44.81 1.08 -14.81
C LEU A 198 44.45 -0.19 -14.05
N ILE A 199 45.37 -1.16 -13.97
CA ILE A 199 45.17 -2.39 -13.20
C ILE A 199 45.08 -2.06 -11.71
N THR A 200 45.97 -1.22 -11.17
CA THR A 200 45.95 -0.81 -9.77
C THR A 200 44.64 -0.09 -9.42
N ILE A 201 44.20 0.88 -10.23
CA ILE A 201 42.94 1.59 -10.01
C ILE A 201 41.76 0.60 -10.01
N ARG A 202 41.71 -0.32 -10.98
CA ARG A 202 40.67 -1.35 -11.04
C ARG A 202 40.65 -2.24 -9.80
N THR A 203 41.81 -2.67 -9.29
CA THR A 203 41.92 -3.48 -8.07
C THR A 203 41.53 -2.72 -6.80
N THR A 204 41.80 -1.41 -6.75
CA THR A 204 41.43 -0.57 -5.60
C THR A 204 39.91 -0.33 -5.58
N ILE A 205 39.31 -0.04 -6.74
CA ILE A 205 37.86 0.12 -6.88
C ILE A 205 37.12 -1.17 -6.51
N THR A 206 37.61 -2.33 -6.93
CA THR A 206 37.00 -3.62 -6.59
C THR A 206 37.14 -4.00 -5.10
N ARG A 207 38.20 -3.56 -4.41
CA ARG A 207 38.29 -3.69 -2.94
C ARG A 207 37.31 -2.79 -2.21
N PHE A 208 37.14 -1.55 -2.67
CA PHE A 208 36.20 -0.61 -2.06
C PHE A 208 34.74 -1.02 -2.25
N LEU A 209 34.39 -1.63 -3.40
CA LEU A 209 33.05 -2.15 -3.68
C LEU A 209 32.69 -3.46 -2.97
N LYS A 210 33.67 -4.17 -2.38
CA LYS A 210 33.46 -5.42 -1.64
C LYS A 210 33.39 -5.23 -0.11
N ARG A 211 33.53 -4.00 0.37
CA ARG A 211 33.45 -3.61 1.77
C ARG A 211 32.15 -2.88 2.03
#